data_AF-A0A7Y3D204-F1
#
_entry.id   AF-A0A7Y3D204-F1
#
_cell.length_a   1.000
_cell.length_b   1.000
_cell.length_c   1.000
_cell.angle_alpha   90.00
_cell.angle_beta   90.00
_cell.angle_gamma   90.00
#
_symmetry.space_group_name_H-M   'P 1'
#
loop_
_entity.id
_entity.type
_entity.pdbx_description
1 polymer ?
#
loop_
_entity_poly.entity_id
_entity_poly.type
_entity_poly.pdbx_seq_one_letter_code
_entity_poly.pdbx_strand_id
1 'polypeptide(L)'
;LPVPSDNAVKNVVLAALDMQAFITNRIKEKKANNETSFQMRLGINTGPVVAGIVGIKKFQYDIWGDTVNTASRMESSGEIGKVNISENTYNLLKDDPDFSFESRGKIQAKGKGEIEMYFVTKVT
;
A
#
# COMPACT_ATOMS: atom_id res chain seq x y z
N LEU A 1 1.25 14.25 17.19
CA LEU A 1 0.09 14.02 16.29
C LEU A 1 0.57 14.13 14.85
N PRO A 2 -0.02 13.40 13.89
CA PRO A 2 0.36 13.49 12.49
C PRO A 2 0.18 14.91 11.95
N VAL A 3 1.09 15.36 11.10
CA VAL A 3 1.04 16.68 10.45
C VAL A 3 0.33 16.52 9.10
N PRO A 4 -0.76 17.25 8.83
CA PRO A 4 -1.44 17.20 7.54
C PRO A 4 -0.51 17.60 6.38
N SER A 5 -0.71 16.98 5.22
CA SER A 5 0.01 17.29 3.98
C SER A 5 -0.88 17.00 2.79
N ASP A 6 -0.99 17.94 1.86
CA ASP A 6 -1.78 17.79 0.64
C ASP A 6 -1.25 16.66 -0.26
N ASN A 7 0.05 16.36 -0.14
CA ASN A 7 0.73 15.31 -0.88
C ASN A 7 0.82 13.99 -0.12
N ALA A 8 0.10 13.82 1.01
CA ALA A 8 0.23 12.64 1.85
C ALA A 8 0.00 11.33 1.07
N VAL A 9 -1.06 11.27 0.25
CA VAL A 9 -1.41 10.07 -0.53
C VAL A 9 -0.34 9.76 -1.57
N LYS A 10 0.12 10.78 -2.31
CA LYS A 10 1.21 10.68 -3.28
C LYS A 10 2.50 10.16 -2.63
N ASN A 11 2.90 10.75 -1.50
CA ASN A 11 4.12 10.38 -0.79
C ASN A 11 4.07 8.93 -0.29
N VAL A 12 2.90 8.44 0.16
CA VAL A 12 2.73 7.04 0.58
C VAL A 12 2.89 6.09 -0.62
N VAL A 13 2.33 6.43 -1.78
CA VAL A 13 2.50 5.61 -3.00
C VAL A 13 3.95 5.62 -3.48
N LEU A 14 4.63 6.77 -3.47
CA LEU A 14 6.05 6.85 -3.81
C LEU A 14 6.91 6.00 -2.86
N ALA A 15 6.68 6.10 -1.56
CA ALA A 15 7.39 5.29 -0.57
C ALA A 15 7.17 3.78 -0.81
N ALA A 16 5.96 3.37 -1.19
CA ALA A 16 5.67 1.98 -1.54
C ALA A 16 6.42 1.51 -2.79
N LEU A 17 6.48 2.34 -3.82
CA LEU A 17 7.24 2.05 -5.04
C LEU A 17 8.75 1.96 -4.76
N ASP A 18 9.28 2.87 -3.93
CA ASP A 18 10.69 2.85 -3.51
C ASP A 18 11.03 1.59 -2.70
N MET A 19 10.15 1.18 -1.78
CA MET A 19 10.30 -0.07 -1.03
C MET A 19 10.32 -1.29 -1.98
N GLN A 20 9.47 -1.32 -3.01
CA GLN A 20 9.50 -2.41 -4.00
C GLN A 20 10.78 -2.42 -4.84
N ALA A 21 11.24 -1.26 -5.28
CA ALA A 21 12.49 -1.13 -6.02
C ALA A 21 13.68 -1.62 -5.17
N PHE A 22 13.72 -1.23 -3.90
CA PHE A 22 14.75 -1.66 -2.95
C PHE A 22 14.76 -3.18 -2.78
N ILE A 23 13.61 -3.80 -2.50
CA ILE A 23 13.51 -5.26 -2.34
C ILE A 23 13.89 -5.99 -3.63
N THR A 24 13.47 -5.48 -4.79
CA THR A 24 13.82 -6.07 -6.09
C THR A 24 15.33 -6.05 -6.33
N ASN A 25 16.01 -4.95 -6.00
CA ASN A 25 17.47 -4.86 -6.12
C ASN A 25 18.16 -5.79 -5.12
N ARG A 26 17.68 -5.84 -3.87
CA ARG A 26 18.18 -6.75 -2.83
C ARG A 26 18.06 -8.22 -3.24
N ILE A 27 16.97 -8.61 -3.91
CA ILE A 27 16.77 -9.96 -4.45
C ILE A 27 17.84 -10.28 -5.50
N LYS A 28 18.15 -9.34 -6.41
CA LYS A 28 19.19 -9.52 -7.44
C LYS A 28 20.58 -9.72 -6.82
N GLU A 29 20.95 -8.89 -5.85
CA GLU A 29 22.23 -8.99 -5.12
C GLU A 29 22.35 -10.33 -4.39
N LYS A 30 21.35 -10.70 -3.60
CA LYS A 30 21.35 -11.96 -2.85
C LYS A 30 21.40 -13.17 -3.76
N LYS A 31 20.68 -13.12 -4.89
CA LYS A 31 20.73 -14.19 -5.89
C LYS A 31 22.14 -14.33 -6.49
N ALA A 32 22.87 -13.23 -6.71
CA ALA A 32 24.25 -13.28 -7.17
C ALA A 32 25.21 -13.92 -6.14
N ASN A 33 24.87 -13.85 -4.85
CA ASN A 33 25.62 -14.45 -3.74
C ASN A 33 25.12 -15.85 -3.33
N ASN A 34 24.18 -16.46 -4.07
CA ASN A 34 23.51 -17.71 -3.69
C ASN A 34 22.83 -17.65 -2.30
N GLU A 35 22.34 -16.48 -1.89
CA GLU A 35 21.62 -16.28 -0.63
C GLU A 35 20.10 -16.30 -0.81
N THR A 36 19.39 -16.76 0.22
CA THR A 36 17.92 -16.69 0.26
C THR A 36 17.44 -15.24 0.42
N SER A 37 16.41 -14.89 -0.35
CA SER A 37 15.72 -13.59 -0.29
C SER A 37 14.23 -13.80 -0.03
N PHE A 38 13.59 -12.79 0.54
CA PHE A 38 12.14 -12.73 0.68
C PHE A 38 11.56 -11.80 -0.39
N GLN A 39 10.31 -12.08 -0.75
CA GLN A 39 9.53 -11.27 -1.69
C GLN A 39 8.49 -10.45 -0.92
N MET A 40 8.05 -9.36 -1.52
CA MET A 40 7.13 -8.41 -0.88
C MET A 40 5.92 -8.12 -1.77
N ARG A 41 4.77 -7.94 -1.11
CA ARG A 41 3.54 -7.35 -1.65
C ARG A 41 3.22 -6.10 -0.86
N LEU A 42 2.55 -5.15 -1.51
CA LEU A 42 2.11 -3.91 -0.86
C LEU A 42 0.65 -3.63 -1.20
N GLY A 43 -0.09 -3.13 -0.21
CA GLY A 43 -1.49 -2.75 -0.32
C GLY A 43 -1.75 -1.38 0.30
N ILE A 44 -2.43 -0.50 -0.43
CA ILE A 44 -2.71 0.88 0.02
C ILE A 44 -4.19 1.18 -0.14
N ASN A 45 -4.80 1.73 0.92
CA ASN A 45 -6.15 2.26 0.91
C ASN A 45 -6.19 3.61 1.63
N THR A 46 -7.02 4.52 1.13
CA THR A 46 -7.21 5.85 1.71
C THR A 46 -8.63 5.96 2.27
N GLY A 47 -8.75 6.51 3.49
CA GLY A 47 -10.02 6.66 4.18
C GLY A 47 -9.85 7.11 5.64
N PRO A 48 -10.95 7.31 6.37
CA PRO A 48 -10.91 7.75 7.76
C PRO A 48 -10.35 6.66 8.69
N VAL A 49 -9.60 7.06 9.71
CA VAL A 49 -9.04 6.17 10.74
C VAL A 49 -9.25 6.76 12.13
N VAL A 50 -9.27 5.89 13.14
CA VAL A 50 -9.22 6.29 14.54
C VAL A 50 -7.82 6.01 15.05
N ALA A 51 -7.16 7.02 15.62
CA ALA A 51 -5.84 6.89 16.22
C ALA A 51 -5.91 7.10 17.73
N GLY A 52 -5.07 6.40 18.50
CA GLY A 52 -5.07 6.52 19.95
C GLY A 52 -3.85 5.90 20.60
N ILE A 53 -3.71 6.16 21.90
CA ILE A 53 -2.70 5.52 22.74
C ILE A 53 -3.39 4.42 23.55
N VAL A 54 -2.89 3.19 23.44
CA VAL A 54 -3.37 2.04 24.20
C VAL A 54 -2.37 1.69 25.29
N GLY A 55 -2.90 1.27 26.44
CA GLY A 55 -2.12 0.83 27.59
C GLY A 55 -1.84 1.96 28.59
N ILE A 56 -1.79 1.60 29.88
CA ILE A 56 -1.56 2.54 30.98
C ILE A 56 -0.11 2.48 31.48
N LYS A 57 0.54 1.31 31.38
CA LYS A 57 1.95 1.10 31.80
C LYS A 57 2.93 0.98 30.63
N LYS A 58 2.45 0.50 29.47
CA LYS A 58 3.20 0.43 28.22
C LYS A 58 2.35 1.09 27.15
N PHE A 59 2.59 2.37 26.93
CA PHE A 59 1.86 3.17 25.96
C PHE A 59 2.28 2.76 24.54
N GLN A 60 1.30 2.46 23.69
CA GLN A 60 1.51 2.20 22.27
C GLN A 60 0.55 3.07 21.45
N TYR A 61 1.10 3.81 20.50
CA TYR A 61 0.30 4.53 19.51
C TYR A 61 -0.11 3.56 18.41
N ASP A 62 -1.41 3.49 18.12
CA ASP A 62 -1.96 2.56 17.13
C ASP A 62 -3.18 3.18 16.44
N ILE A 63 -3.53 2.60 15.28
CA ILE A 63 -4.61 3.05 14.40
C ILE A 63 -5.59 1.91 14.10
N TRP A 64 -6.88 2.22 14.14
CA TRP A 64 -7.95 1.26 13.88
C TRP A 64 -8.99 1.85 12.93
N GLY A 65 -9.85 0.96 12.45
CA GLY A 65 -11.00 1.31 11.63
C GLY A 65 -11.12 0.44 10.41
N ASP A 66 -12.20 0.67 9.69
CA ASP A 66 -12.50 -0.06 8.47
C ASP A 66 -11.48 0.20 7.34
N THR A 67 -10.91 1.40 7.29
CA THR A 67 -9.85 1.77 6.34
C THR A 67 -8.61 0.89 6.47
N VAL A 68 -8.18 0.55 7.70
CA VAL A 68 -7.00 -0.31 7.91
C VAL A 68 -7.30 -1.77 7.52
N ASN A 69 -8.53 -2.24 7.76
CA ASN A 69 -8.96 -3.56 7.31
C ASN A 69 -8.99 -3.64 5.78
N THR A 70 -9.48 -2.59 5.12
CA THR A 70 -9.49 -2.51 3.65
C THR A 70 -8.06 -2.46 3.09
N ALA A 71 -7.14 -1.71 3.70
CA ALA A 71 -5.73 -1.72 3.33
C ALA A 71 -5.09 -3.12 3.46
N SER A 72 -5.41 -3.85 4.54
CA SER A 72 -5.00 -5.25 4.70
C SER A 72 -5.54 -6.14 3.58
N ARG A 73 -6.78 -5.91 3.11
CA ARG A 73 -7.32 -6.62 1.95
C ARG A 73 -6.55 -6.28 0.67
N MET A 74 -6.21 -5.02 0.45
CA MET A 74 -5.39 -4.61 -0.69
C MET A 74 -4.05 -5.36 -0.71
N GLU A 75 -3.38 -5.53 0.43
CA GLU A 75 -2.10 -6.29 0.47
C GLU A 75 -2.34 -7.77 0.20
N SER A 76 -3.31 -8.37 0.90
CA SER A 76 -3.54 -9.82 0.83
C SER A 76 -4.00 -10.29 -0.56
N SER A 77 -4.70 -9.42 -1.30
CA SER A 77 -5.14 -9.65 -2.69
C SER A 77 -4.13 -9.12 -3.72
N GLY A 78 -3.00 -8.56 -3.29
CA GLY A 78 -1.95 -8.04 -4.16
C GLY A 78 -1.09 -9.13 -4.78
N GLU A 79 -0.19 -8.72 -5.66
CA GLU A 79 0.79 -9.60 -6.31
C GLU A 79 2.21 -9.24 -5.90
N ILE A 80 3.09 -10.25 -5.89
CA ILE A 80 4.51 -10.08 -5.55
C ILE A 80 5.15 -9.09 -6.52
N GLY A 81 5.95 -8.17 -5.99
CA GLY A 81 6.63 -7.16 -6.80
C GLY A 81 5.74 -5.99 -7.25
N LYS A 82 4.45 -6.00 -6.91
CA LYS A 82 3.49 -4.94 -7.28
C LYS A 82 3.05 -4.12 -6.06
N VAL A 83 2.54 -2.92 -6.32
CA VAL A 83 1.85 -2.06 -5.35
C VAL A 83 0.38 -2.04 -5.73
N ASN A 84 -0.45 -2.69 -4.91
CA ASN A 84 -1.90 -2.76 -5.10
C ASN A 84 -2.58 -1.62 -4.35
N ILE A 85 -3.50 -0.92 -5.01
CA ILE A 85 -4.24 0.20 -4.42
C ILE A 85 -5.75 0.02 -4.59
N SER A 86 -6.50 0.52 -3.61
CA SER A 86 -7.96 0.62 -3.68
C SER A 86 -8.40 1.69 -4.69
N GLU A 87 -9.65 1.59 -5.17
CA GLU A 87 -10.35 2.66 -5.91
C GLU A 87 -10.28 4.04 -5.23
N ASN A 88 -10.40 4.13 -3.90
CA ASN A 88 -10.31 5.41 -3.19
C ASN A 88 -8.97 6.12 -3.42
N THR A 89 -7.86 5.40 -3.24
CA THR A 89 -6.51 5.91 -3.50
C THR A 89 -6.32 6.23 -4.98
N TYR A 90 -6.83 5.40 -5.88
CA TYR A 90 -6.78 5.66 -7.33
C TYR A 90 -7.48 6.97 -7.69
N ASN A 91 -8.70 7.19 -7.21
CA ASN A 91 -9.48 8.40 -7.50
C ASN A 91 -8.79 9.70 -7.07
N LEU A 92 -7.90 9.64 -6.08
CA LEU A 92 -7.11 10.78 -5.62
C LEU A 92 -5.85 11.03 -6.45
N LEU A 93 -5.36 10.05 -7.21
CA LEU A 93 -4.08 10.11 -7.93
C LEU A 93 -4.19 9.87 -9.44
N LYS A 94 -5.38 9.51 -9.96
CA LYS A 94 -5.57 9.13 -11.37
C LYS A 94 -5.17 10.20 -12.39
N ASP A 95 -5.21 11.47 -11.97
CA ASP A 95 -4.87 12.63 -12.79
C ASP A 95 -3.43 13.12 -12.53
N ASP A 96 -2.68 12.48 -11.62
CA ASP A 96 -1.28 12.82 -11.33
C ASP A 96 -0.36 12.21 -12.42
N PRO A 97 0.43 13.03 -13.13
CA PRO A 97 1.24 12.56 -14.26
C PRO A 97 2.40 11.64 -13.86
N ASP A 98 2.75 11.57 -12.58
CA ASP A 98 3.84 10.71 -12.10
C ASP A 98 3.46 9.22 -12.07
N PHE A 99 2.17 8.89 -12.20
CA PHE A 99 1.66 7.53 -12.01
C PHE A 99 0.90 6.99 -13.22
N SER A 100 1.04 5.68 -13.45
CA SER A 100 0.19 4.90 -14.34
C SER A 100 -0.51 3.79 -13.55
N PHE A 101 -1.72 3.45 -13.99
CA PHE A 101 -2.58 2.51 -13.28
C PHE A 101 -3.04 1.39 -14.20
N GLU A 102 -2.96 0.16 -13.71
CA GLU A 102 -3.48 -1.03 -14.35
C GLU A 102 -4.69 -1.52 -13.56
N SER A 103 -5.88 -1.48 -14.16
CA SER A 103 -7.10 -1.99 -13.50
C SER A 103 -7.03 -3.50 -13.35
N ARG A 104 -7.38 -3.97 -12.15
CA ARG A 104 -7.51 -5.40 -11.83
C ARG A 104 -8.97 -5.84 -11.80
N GLY A 105 -9.88 -4.93 -12.11
CA GLY A 105 -11.32 -5.11 -11.95
C GLY A 105 -11.75 -5.26 -10.50
N LYS A 106 -12.92 -5.86 -10.34
CA LYS A 106 -13.60 -6.07 -9.06
C LYS A 106 -13.16 -7.37 -8.42
N ILE A 107 -12.60 -7.29 -7.22
CA ILE A 107 -12.08 -8.43 -6.47
C ILE A 107 -12.88 -8.59 -5.17
N GLN A 108 -13.31 -9.82 -4.87
CA GLN A 108 -14.06 -10.13 -3.66
C GLN A 108 -13.19 -9.94 -2.41
N ALA A 109 -13.61 -9.03 -1.53
CA ALA A 109 -13.01 -8.79 -0.23
C ALA A 109 -13.96 -9.26 0.89
N LYS A 110 -13.42 -10.06 1.82
CA LYS A 110 -14.19 -10.62 2.94
C LYS A 110 -14.86 -9.51 3.76
N GLY A 111 -16.18 -9.57 3.87
CA GLY A 111 -16.99 -8.60 4.62
C GLY A 111 -17.24 -7.27 3.90
N LYS A 112 -16.82 -7.15 2.64
CA LYS A 112 -16.89 -5.92 1.85
C LYS A 112 -17.62 -6.05 0.52
N GLY A 113 -17.75 -7.28 0.01
CA GLY A 113 -18.21 -7.52 -1.35
C GLY A 113 -17.06 -7.31 -2.34
N GLU A 114 -17.40 -6.90 -3.55
CA GLU A 114 -16.42 -6.61 -4.59
C GLU A 114 -15.84 -5.19 -4.43
N ILE A 115 -14.52 -5.09 -4.48
CA ILE A 115 -13.80 -3.82 -4.46
C ILE A 115 -12.97 -3.70 -5.73
N GLU A 116 -13.04 -2.56 -6.39
CA GLU A 116 -12.18 -2.28 -7.54
C GLU A 116 -10.75 -1.98 -7.09
N MET A 117 -9.78 -2.64 -7.73
CA MET A 117 -8.37 -2.56 -7.38
C MET A 117 -7.52 -2.19 -8.59
N TYR A 118 -6.40 -1.54 -8.34
CA TYR A 118 -5.45 -1.12 -9.37
C TYR A 118 -4.03 -1.46 -8.94
N PHE A 119 -3.17 -1.84 -9.89
CA PHE A 119 -1.74 -1.70 -9.68
C PHE A 119 -1.29 -0.30 -10.06
N VAL A 120 -0.42 0.28 -9.26
CA VAL A 120 0.21 1.57 -9.54
C VAL A 120 1.68 1.38 -9.86
N THR A 121 2.17 2.11 -10.87
CA THR A 121 3.59 2.22 -11.22
C THR A 121 3.95 3.67 -11.49
N LYS A 122 5.24 3.99 -11.42
CA LYS A 122 5.73 5.31 -11.80
C LYS A 122 5.84 5.41 -13.32
N VAL A 123 5.39 6.53 -13.90
CA VAL A 123 5.66 6.85 -15.31
C VAL A 123 7.15 7.16 -15.45
N THR A 124 7.83 6.49 -16.39
CA THR A 124 9.26 6.70 -16.68
C THR A 124 9.41 7.56 -17.91
#